data_AF-A0A0D3C373-F1
#
_entry.id   AF-A0A0D3C373-F1
#
_cell.length_a   1.000
_cell.length_b   1.000
_cell.length_c   1.000
_cell.angle_alpha   90.00
_cell.angle_beta   90.00
_cell.angle_gamma   90.00
#
_symmetry.space_group_name_H-M   'P 1'
#
loop_
_entity.id
_entity.type
_entity.pdbx_description
1 polymer ?
#
loop_
_entity_poly.entity_id
_entity_poly.type
_entity_poly.pdbx_seq_one_letter_code
_entity_poly.pdbx_strand_id
1 'polypeptide(L)'
;MAGGFTININIPAGEGFTISINPNSAPAGSGVGAAFGRIQPPAGEGLNISINPNSAPAGSGVGAAFGRIQPPAGEGLNISINPNSAPAGSGVGAAFGRIQPPAGEGLNISINPNSAPAGNLCANPSSQKPLECSPGKANPKVFFDMAVRGKAVGRIVMELFADTTPRTAENFRALCTGEKGMGKKGKPLHYKGSIIHHMCPDYIIGGGDFTDERKGCGGESIYAGGFVEDENFIKKHTGPGILSMNNGGPDTNQSQFLISLTENWELDDVHVVFGQVVEGLDVVRIISHEPRRDKLSKPVVIDCGQIK
;
A
#
# COMPACT_ATOMS: atom_id res chain seq x y z
N MET A 1 7.06 -11.19 -30.29
CA MET A 1 7.50 -9.79 -30.36
C MET A 1 6.37 -8.93 -29.81
N ALA A 2 6.53 -8.36 -28.61
CA ALA A 2 5.58 -7.39 -28.08
C ALA A 2 5.86 -6.04 -28.75
N GLY A 3 5.00 -5.65 -29.70
CA GLY A 3 5.11 -4.35 -30.36
C GLY A 3 4.60 -3.25 -29.45
N GLY A 4 5.50 -2.65 -28.67
CA GLY A 4 5.22 -1.37 -28.01
C GLY A 4 5.45 -0.24 -29.01
N PHE A 5 4.44 0.60 -29.24
CA PHE A 5 4.60 1.84 -29.99
C PHE A 5 4.88 2.98 -29.01
N THR A 6 5.98 3.70 -29.22
CA THR A 6 6.31 4.92 -28.46
C THR A 6 5.93 6.11 -29.32
N ILE A 7 4.98 6.94 -28.84
CA ILE A 7 4.59 8.19 -29.51
C ILE A 7 5.30 9.33 -28.80
N ASN A 8 6.22 10.00 -29.50
CA ASN A 8 6.87 11.23 -29.03
C ASN A 8 6.14 12.42 -29.66
N ILE A 9 5.52 13.26 -28.82
CA ILE A 9 4.80 14.46 -29.27
C ILE A 9 5.54 15.68 -28.75
N ASN A 10 5.88 16.60 -29.65
CA ASN A 10 6.55 17.87 -29.33
C ASN A 10 5.55 19.00 -29.60
N ILE A 11 5.30 19.89 -28.63
CA ILE A 11 4.15 20.83 -28.69
C ILE A 11 4.62 22.27 -28.47
N PRO A 12 4.27 23.19 -29.38
CA PRO A 12 4.52 24.61 -29.20
C PRO A 12 3.54 25.24 -28.19
N ALA A 13 3.95 26.33 -27.54
CA ALA A 13 3.14 27.00 -26.52
C ALA A 13 1.87 27.62 -27.11
N GLY A 14 0.70 27.37 -26.49
CA GLY A 14 -0.54 28.12 -26.75
C GLY A 14 -1.75 27.32 -27.27
N GLU A 15 -1.63 26.02 -27.54
CA GLU A 15 -2.77 25.17 -27.94
C GLU A 15 -2.93 24.01 -26.95
N GLY A 16 -4.16 23.73 -26.49
CA GLY A 16 -4.46 22.63 -25.57
C GLY A 16 -3.97 21.26 -26.06
N PHE A 17 -3.68 20.35 -25.13
CA PHE A 17 -3.04 19.06 -25.46
C PHE A 17 -4.03 17.90 -25.48
N THR A 18 -4.13 17.21 -26.63
CA THR A 18 -4.94 15.99 -26.79
C THR A 18 -4.07 14.79 -27.17
N ILE A 19 -4.17 13.70 -26.41
CA ILE A 19 -3.59 12.39 -26.76
C ILE A 19 -4.73 11.41 -27.05
N SER A 20 -4.71 10.77 -28.22
CA SER A 20 -5.71 9.77 -28.61
C SER A 20 -5.04 8.46 -29.03
N ILE A 21 -5.44 7.35 -28.41
CA ILE A 21 -4.92 6.00 -28.70
C ILE A 21 -6.09 5.12 -29.17
N ASN A 22 -6.17 4.89 -30.47
CA ASN A 22 -7.30 4.20 -31.12
C ASN A 22 -6.81 3.05 -32.02
N PRO A 23 -6.29 1.94 -31.47
CA PRO A 23 -5.83 0.82 -32.27
C PRO A 23 -7.01 0.12 -32.96
N ASN A 24 -6.83 -0.18 -34.25
CA ASN A 24 -7.84 -0.86 -35.09
C ASN A 24 -7.88 -2.37 -34.89
N SER A 25 -6.77 -2.97 -34.43
CA SER A 25 -6.67 -4.40 -34.14
C SER A 25 -5.73 -4.65 -32.96
N ALA A 26 -6.08 -5.61 -32.10
CA ALA A 26 -5.26 -6.02 -30.96
C ALA A 26 -4.41 -7.27 -31.31
N PRO A 27 -3.11 -7.30 -30.99
CA PRO A 27 -2.28 -8.50 -31.14
C PRO A 27 -2.81 -9.65 -30.26
N ALA A 28 -2.79 -10.89 -30.79
CA ALA A 28 -3.22 -12.06 -30.04
C ALA A 28 -2.37 -12.24 -28.75
N GLY A 29 -3.04 -12.27 -27.60
CA GLY A 29 -2.42 -12.54 -26.29
C GLY A 29 -1.79 -11.36 -25.55
N SER A 30 -1.81 -10.13 -26.10
CA SER A 30 -1.30 -8.94 -25.41
C SER A 30 -2.40 -7.89 -25.23
N GLY A 31 -2.51 -7.30 -24.04
CA GLY A 31 -3.45 -6.21 -23.75
C GLY A 31 -3.12 -4.93 -24.52
N VAL A 32 -4.07 -4.00 -24.58
CA VAL A 32 -3.83 -2.64 -25.12
C VAL A 32 -3.46 -1.75 -23.94
N GLY A 33 -2.21 -1.32 -23.88
CA GLY A 33 -1.66 -0.56 -22.77
C GLY A 33 -1.01 0.75 -23.23
N ALA A 34 -1.21 1.82 -22.48
CA ALA A 34 -0.43 3.05 -22.61
C ALA A 34 0.17 3.43 -21.26
N ALA A 35 1.46 3.76 -21.23
CA ALA A 35 2.13 4.24 -20.03
C ALA A 35 2.64 5.66 -20.29
N PHE A 36 2.14 6.60 -19.51
CA PHE A 36 2.57 7.98 -19.50
C PHE A 36 3.42 8.21 -18.26
N GLY A 37 4.61 8.78 -18.44
CA GLY A 37 5.49 9.15 -17.34
C GLY A 37 4.97 10.39 -16.59
N ARG A 38 5.85 11.38 -16.38
CA ARG A 38 5.42 12.67 -15.84
C ARG A 38 4.71 13.47 -16.92
N ILE A 39 3.49 13.93 -16.64
CA ILE A 39 2.73 14.82 -17.52
C ILE A 39 2.66 16.20 -16.87
N GLN A 40 3.17 17.22 -17.57
CA GLN A 40 3.16 18.62 -17.14
C GLN A 40 2.86 19.51 -18.34
N PRO A 41 1.58 19.81 -18.62
CA PRO A 41 1.19 20.67 -19.74
C PRO A 41 1.59 22.13 -19.50
N PRO A 42 1.86 22.91 -20.56
CA PRO A 42 2.00 24.36 -20.46
C PRO A 42 0.69 25.03 -20.02
N ALA A 43 0.78 26.22 -19.42
CA ALA A 43 -0.38 26.99 -18.99
C ALA A 43 -1.18 27.52 -20.18
N GLY A 44 -2.51 27.40 -20.16
CA GLY A 44 -3.37 27.96 -21.20
C GLY A 44 -4.73 27.27 -21.29
N GLU A 45 -4.76 25.95 -21.50
CA GLU A 45 -6.00 25.19 -21.72
C GLU A 45 -5.82 23.72 -21.27
N GLY A 46 -6.91 23.04 -20.93
CA GLY A 46 -6.93 21.72 -20.27
C GLY A 46 -6.23 20.56 -21.01
N LEU A 47 -6.10 19.43 -20.32
CA LEU A 47 -5.46 18.21 -20.84
C LEU A 47 -6.52 17.14 -21.13
N ASN A 48 -6.58 16.66 -22.38
CA ASN A 48 -7.50 15.60 -22.80
C ASN A 48 -6.73 14.33 -23.20
N ILE A 49 -7.02 13.21 -22.55
CA ILE A 49 -6.46 11.90 -22.93
C ILE A 49 -7.59 10.94 -23.23
N SER A 50 -7.58 10.32 -24.40
CA SER A 50 -8.58 9.35 -24.83
C SER A 50 -7.97 8.04 -25.32
N ILE A 51 -8.53 6.91 -24.89
CA ILE A 51 -8.09 5.56 -25.28
C ILE A 51 -9.32 4.77 -25.72
N ASN A 52 -9.50 4.60 -27.02
CA ASN A 52 -10.69 3.97 -27.61
C ASN A 52 -10.30 2.87 -28.61
N PRO A 53 -9.89 1.67 -28.13
CA PRO A 53 -9.61 0.56 -29.02
C PRO A 53 -10.88 0.05 -29.72
N ASN A 54 -10.76 -0.20 -31.03
CA ASN A 54 -11.88 -0.67 -31.86
C ASN A 54 -12.16 -2.17 -31.71
N SER A 55 -11.18 -2.96 -31.26
CA SER A 55 -11.31 -4.41 -31.06
C SER A 55 -10.84 -4.83 -29.68
N ALA A 56 -11.59 -5.71 -29.03
CA ALA A 56 -11.26 -6.29 -27.73
C ALA A 56 -10.00 -7.18 -27.80
N PRO A 57 -8.93 -6.90 -27.03
CA PRO A 57 -7.81 -7.81 -26.92
C PRO A 57 -8.25 -9.11 -26.22
N ALA A 58 -7.82 -10.25 -26.75
CA ALA A 58 -8.04 -11.58 -26.14
C ALA A 58 -7.15 -11.86 -24.90
N GLY A 59 -6.41 -10.85 -24.40
CA GLY A 59 -5.40 -10.96 -23.33
C GLY A 59 -5.64 -9.99 -22.16
N SER A 60 -4.56 -9.42 -21.59
CA SER A 60 -4.48 -8.64 -20.32
C SER A 60 -5.33 -7.35 -20.18
N GLY A 61 -6.40 -7.18 -20.97
CA GLY A 61 -7.32 -6.06 -20.84
C GLY A 61 -6.90 -4.80 -21.58
N VAL A 62 -7.60 -3.70 -21.30
CA VAL A 62 -7.31 -2.35 -21.80
C VAL A 62 -6.90 -1.50 -20.61
N GLY A 63 -5.66 -1.00 -20.62
CA GLY A 63 -5.04 -0.36 -19.45
C GLY A 63 -4.36 0.95 -19.79
N ALA A 64 -4.41 1.91 -18.88
CA ALA A 64 -3.59 3.11 -18.94
C ALA A 64 -2.90 3.34 -17.61
N ALA A 65 -1.59 3.55 -17.63
CA ALA A 65 -0.84 3.96 -16.45
C ALA A 65 -0.36 5.39 -16.64
N PHE A 66 -0.64 6.26 -15.68
CA PHE A 66 -0.19 7.63 -15.67
C PHE A 66 0.71 7.83 -14.45
N GLY A 67 1.90 8.38 -14.65
CA GLY A 67 2.79 8.78 -13.58
C GLY A 67 2.27 10.04 -12.86
N ARG A 68 3.18 10.92 -12.46
CA ARG A 68 2.81 12.20 -11.84
C ARG A 68 2.14 13.11 -12.87
N ILE A 69 0.92 13.57 -12.60
CA ILE A 69 0.23 14.56 -13.42
C ILE A 69 0.16 15.88 -12.66
N GLN A 70 0.70 16.93 -13.27
CA GLN A 70 0.63 18.30 -12.75
C GLN A 70 -0.13 19.15 -13.76
N PRO A 71 -1.47 19.29 -13.61
CA PRO A 71 -2.28 20.05 -14.55
C PRO A 71 -1.99 21.57 -14.43
N PRO A 72 -2.10 22.33 -15.53
CA PRO A 72 -2.01 23.80 -15.49
C PRO A 72 -3.16 24.40 -14.68
N ALA A 73 -2.96 25.60 -14.14
CA ALA A 73 -4.02 26.34 -13.45
C ALA A 73 -5.04 26.89 -14.48
N GLY A 74 -6.33 26.78 -14.17
CA GLY A 74 -7.41 27.37 -14.98
C GLY A 74 -8.48 26.38 -15.45
N GLU A 75 -8.11 25.28 -16.13
CA GLU A 75 -9.07 24.35 -16.73
C GLU A 75 -8.67 22.88 -16.56
N GLY A 76 -9.67 22.02 -16.39
CA GLY A 76 -9.55 20.68 -15.83
C GLY A 76 -8.77 19.65 -16.65
N LEU A 77 -8.62 18.46 -16.06
CA LEU A 77 -8.02 17.28 -16.67
C LEU A 77 -9.13 16.29 -17.05
N ASN A 78 -9.26 15.96 -18.33
CA ASN A 78 -10.20 14.95 -18.81
C ASN A 78 -9.46 13.70 -19.30
N ILE A 79 -9.75 12.55 -18.68
CA ILE A 79 -9.20 11.26 -19.10
C ILE A 79 -10.35 10.31 -19.38
N SER A 80 -10.38 9.76 -20.60
CA SER A 80 -11.45 8.89 -21.09
C SER A 80 -10.90 7.58 -21.64
N ILE A 81 -11.47 6.46 -21.21
CA ILE A 81 -11.13 5.12 -21.72
C ILE A 81 -12.42 4.42 -22.14
N ASN A 82 -12.68 4.35 -23.45
CA ASN A 82 -13.92 3.81 -23.99
C ASN A 82 -13.64 2.72 -25.05
N PRO A 83 -13.36 1.48 -24.63
CA PRO A 83 -13.21 0.38 -25.57
C PRO A 83 -14.55 0.03 -26.22
N ASN A 84 -14.54 -0.19 -27.54
CA ASN A 84 -15.74 -0.50 -28.32
C ASN A 84 -16.26 -1.93 -28.10
N SER A 85 -15.46 -2.81 -27.50
CA SER A 85 -15.84 -4.18 -27.14
C SER A 85 -15.20 -4.61 -25.82
N ALA A 86 -15.93 -5.41 -25.03
CA ALA A 86 -15.47 -5.91 -23.74
C ALA A 86 -14.26 -6.86 -23.91
N PRO A 87 -13.11 -6.60 -23.25
CA PRO A 87 -11.97 -7.52 -23.29
C PRO A 87 -12.28 -8.82 -22.55
N ALA A 88 -11.81 -9.95 -23.08
CA ALA A 88 -12.04 -11.27 -22.49
C ALA A 88 -11.15 -11.60 -21.26
N GLY A 89 -10.19 -10.71 -20.92
CA GLY A 89 -9.24 -10.87 -19.81
C GLY A 89 -9.43 -9.88 -18.65
N SER A 90 -8.35 -9.30 -18.13
CA SER A 90 -8.27 -8.50 -16.88
C SER A 90 -9.11 -7.19 -16.80
N GLY A 91 -10.08 -7.00 -17.70
CA GLY A 91 -11.00 -5.87 -17.69
C GLY A 91 -10.43 -4.60 -18.33
N VAL A 92 -11.04 -3.47 -17.99
CA VAL A 92 -10.66 -2.12 -18.42
C VAL A 92 -10.25 -1.34 -17.18
N GLY A 93 -9.07 -0.73 -17.17
CA GLY A 93 -8.55 -0.07 -15.97
C GLY A 93 -7.62 1.11 -16.26
N ALA A 94 -7.51 2.00 -15.28
CA ALA A 94 -6.53 3.07 -15.28
C ALA A 94 -5.82 3.10 -13.93
N ALA A 95 -4.50 3.28 -13.96
CA ALA A 95 -3.68 3.50 -12.77
C ALA A 95 -3.11 4.93 -12.85
N PHE A 96 -3.25 5.69 -11.78
CA PHE A 96 -2.74 7.06 -11.70
C PHE A 96 -1.76 7.16 -10.55
N GLY A 97 -0.60 7.77 -10.79
CA GLY A 97 0.28 8.26 -9.75
C GLY A 97 -0.30 9.52 -9.12
N ARG A 98 0.55 10.33 -8.47
CA ARG A 98 0.10 11.57 -7.81
C ARG A 98 -0.48 12.55 -8.84
N ILE A 99 -1.79 12.84 -8.73
CA ILE A 99 -2.46 13.94 -9.42
C ILE A 99 -2.52 15.11 -8.45
N GLN A 100 -1.88 16.22 -8.81
CA GLN A 100 -2.06 17.46 -8.05
C GLN A 100 -3.41 18.07 -8.47
N PRO A 101 -4.33 18.37 -7.53
CA PRO A 101 -5.62 18.94 -7.89
C PRO A 101 -5.42 20.30 -8.58
N PRO A 102 -6.03 20.55 -9.75
CA PRO A 102 -5.91 21.83 -10.43
C PRO A 102 -6.54 22.93 -9.58
N ALA A 103 -5.93 24.12 -9.60
CA ALA A 103 -6.59 25.33 -9.13
C ALA A 103 -7.57 25.77 -10.23
N GLY A 104 -8.81 25.27 -10.20
CA GLY A 104 -9.82 25.54 -11.25
C GLY A 104 -10.89 24.46 -11.38
N GLU A 105 -11.51 24.34 -12.56
CA GLU A 105 -12.47 23.28 -12.86
C GLU A 105 -11.83 21.90 -12.70
N GLY A 106 -12.59 20.98 -12.11
CA GLY A 106 -12.07 19.77 -11.48
C GLY A 106 -11.47 18.71 -12.42
N LEU A 107 -11.20 17.55 -11.83
CA LEU A 107 -10.68 16.37 -12.50
C LEU A 107 -11.84 15.48 -12.99
N ASN A 108 -11.95 15.23 -14.28
CA ASN A 108 -12.92 14.28 -14.85
C ASN A 108 -12.21 13.03 -15.38
N ILE A 109 -12.53 11.88 -14.79
CA ILE A 109 -12.03 10.58 -15.25
C ILE A 109 -13.24 9.70 -15.56
N SER A 110 -13.35 9.25 -16.83
CA SER A 110 -14.47 8.44 -17.32
C SER A 110 -13.97 7.15 -17.96
N ILE A 111 -14.51 6.01 -17.54
CA ILE A 111 -14.19 4.69 -18.11
C ILE A 111 -15.51 4.03 -18.53
N ASN A 112 -15.82 4.04 -19.83
CA ASN A 112 -17.09 3.53 -20.35
C ASN A 112 -16.86 2.47 -21.44
N PRO A 113 -16.78 1.17 -21.09
CA PRO A 113 -16.79 0.11 -22.07
C PRO A 113 -18.18 0.01 -22.73
N ASN A 114 -18.25 0.05 -24.07
CA ASN A 114 -19.51 0.03 -24.83
C ASN A 114 -20.25 -1.33 -24.81
N SER A 115 -19.76 -2.30 -24.04
CA SER A 115 -20.42 -3.60 -23.80
C SER A 115 -20.04 -4.14 -22.43
N ALA A 116 -21.01 -4.69 -21.69
CA ALA A 116 -20.81 -5.23 -20.35
C ALA A 116 -19.94 -6.50 -20.39
N PRO A 117 -18.90 -6.62 -19.54
CA PRO A 117 -18.10 -7.83 -19.43
C PRO A 117 -18.82 -8.92 -18.63
N ALA A 118 -18.61 -10.19 -19.00
CA ALA A 118 -18.87 -11.33 -18.13
C ALA A 118 -17.72 -11.44 -17.10
N GLY A 119 -17.70 -10.55 -16.11
CA GLY A 119 -16.67 -10.46 -15.08
C GLY A 119 -16.84 -9.16 -14.30
N ASN A 120 -16.80 -9.23 -12.97
CA ASN A 120 -17.21 -8.15 -12.07
C ASN A 120 -16.58 -6.80 -12.43
N LEU A 121 -17.44 -5.86 -12.83
CA LEU A 121 -17.18 -4.43 -12.85
C LEU A 121 -17.04 -3.96 -11.40
N CYS A 122 -15.81 -3.79 -10.91
CA CYS A 122 -15.58 -3.10 -9.64
C CYS A 122 -15.60 -1.58 -9.87
N ALA A 123 -16.77 -1.04 -10.21
CA ALA A 123 -17.08 0.35 -9.93
C ALA A 123 -17.81 0.36 -8.59
N ASN A 124 -17.18 0.87 -7.54
CA ASN A 124 -17.90 1.15 -6.31
C ASN A 124 -17.93 2.66 -6.05
N PRO A 125 -19.00 3.37 -6.46
CA PRO A 125 -19.40 4.60 -5.83
C PRO A 125 -20.21 4.21 -4.58
N SER A 126 -19.52 3.83 -3.51
CA SER A 126 -20.18 3.60 -2.22
C SER A 126 -20.13 4.89 -1.41
N SER A 127 -21.26 5.59 -1.43
CA SER A 127 -21.71 6.56 -0.45
C SER A 127 -21.05 6.33 0.90
N GLN A 128 -20.23 7.29 1.35
CA GLN A 128 -19.79 7.35 2.73
C GLN A 128 -21.05 7.48 3.60
N LYS A 129 -21.51 6.37 4.19
CA LYS A 129 -22.15 6.49 5.50
C LYS A 129 -21.05 7.06 6.39
N PRO A 130 -21.26 8.20 7.07
CA PRO A 130 -20.28 8.72 8.01
C PRO A 130 -19.86 7.57 8.92
N LEU A 131 -18.55 7.34 9.04
CA LEU A 131 -18.01 6.42 10.05
C LEU A 131 -18.57 6.90 11.38
N GLU A 132 -19.54 6.17 11.91
CA GLU A 132 -19.97 6.33 13.29
C GLU A 132 -18.74 6.01 14.14
N CYS A 133 -18.07 7.06 14.63
CA CYS A 133 -17.14 6.96 15.75
C CYS A 133 -17.88 6.19 16.83
N SER A 134 -17.47 4.94 17.08
CA SER A 134 -18.00 4.21 18.21
C SER A 134 -17.58 4.98 19.46
N PRO A 135 -18.51 5.54 20.26
CA PRO A 135 -18.12 6.27 21.44
C PRO A 135 -17.59 5.27 22.47
N GLY A 136 -16.35 5.44 22.92
CA GLY A 136 -16.00 5.10 24.31
C GLY A 136 -14.96 4.01 24.59
N LYS A 137 -14.17 3.51 23.64
CA LYS A 137 -13.04 2.61 23.97
C LYS A 137 -11.71 3.25 23.59
N ALA A 138 -10.85 3.46 24.58
CA ALA A 138 -9.49 3.92 24.35
C ALA A 138 -8.71 2.92 23.48
N ASN A 139 -7.80 3.44 22.66
CA ASN A 139 -6.93 2.64 21.81
C ASN A 139 -6.09 1.66 22.67
N PRO A 140 -6.00 0.37 22.28
CA PRO A 140 -5.20 -0.60 23.00
C PRO A 140 -3.72 -0.20 23.07
N LYS A 141 -3.09 -0.40 24.22
CA LYS A 141 -1.64 -0.31 24.37
C LYS A 141 -1.04 -1.70 24.52
N VAL A 142 0.06 -1.94 23.82
CA VAL A 142 0.82 -3.18 23.86
C VAL A 142 2.29 -2.90 24.10
N PHE A 143 3.05 -3.90 24.52
CA PHE A 143 4.47 -3.74 24.79
C PHE A 143 5.31 -4.88 24.23
N PHE A 144 6.57 -4.57 23.95
CA PHE A 144 7.67 -5.51 23.75
C PHE A 144 8.78 -5.25 24.76
N ASP A 145 9.18 -6.28 25.49
CA ASP A 145 10.45 -6.30 26.21
C ASP A 145 11.51 -6.87 25.27
N MET A 146 12.58 -6.10 25.07
CA MET A 146 13.60 -6.38 24.06
C MET A 146 14.90 -6.83 24.71
N ALA A 147 15.56 -7.80 24.10
CA ALA A 147 16.92 -8.18 24.42
C ALA A 147 17.82 -8.22 23.20
N VAL A 148 19.08 -7.88 23.39
CA VAL A 148 20.15 -7.94 22.40
C VAL A 148 21.30 -8.74 23.01
N ARG A 149 21.80 -9.75 22.29
CA ARG A 149 22.89 -10.64 22.78
C ARG A 149 22.59 -11.24 24.17
N GLY A 150 21.31 -11.56 24.43
CA GLY A 150 20.84 -12.11 25.71
C GLY A 150 20.73 -11.11 26.86
N LYS A 151 20.98 -9.82 26.64
CA LYS A 151 20.83 -8.76 27.65
C LYS A 151 19.60 -7.93 27.35
N ALA A 152 18.78 -7.67 28.36
CA ALA A 152 17.63 -6.77 28.23
C ALA A 152 18.11 -5.35 27.86
N VAL A 153 17.48 -4.75 26.85
CA VAL A 153 17.80 -3.39 26.38
C VAL A 153 16.69 -2.37 26.67
N GLY A 154 15.48 -2.84 26.98
CA GLY A 154 14.38 -1.98 27.41
C GLY A 154 13.03 -2.44 26.90
N ARG A 155 12.00 -1.65 27.22
CA ARG A 155 10.60 -1.87 26.82
C ARG A 155 10.20 -0.86 25.76
N ILE A 156 9.49 -1.32 24.74
CA ILE A 156 8.79 -0.50 23.75
C ILE A 156 7.31 -0.60 24.05
N VAL A 157 6.61 0.53 24.21
CA VAL A 157 5.15 0.58 24.36
C VAL A 157 4.56 1.21 23.11
N MET A 158 3.54 0.57 22.55
CA MET A 158 2.87 1.01 21.33
C MET A 158 1.37 1.18 21.58
N GLU A 159 0.81 2.29 21.11
CA GLU A 159 -0.63 2.49 20.98
C GLU A 159 -1.08 2.00 19.60
N LEU A 160 -2.18 1.25 19.56
CA LEU A 160 -2.76 0.72 18.34
C LEU A 160 -4.02 1.50 17.97
N PHE A 161 -4.09 2.00 16.74
CA PHE A 161 -5.19 2.80 16.22
C PHE A 161 -6.40 1.92 15.89
N ALA A 162 -7.05 1.37 16.93
CA ALA A 162 -8.25 0.57 16.78
C ALA A 162 -9.46 1.41 16.34
N ASP A 163 -9.38 2.73 16.51
CA ASP A 163 -10.34 3.71 16.01
C ASP A 163 -10.31 3.87 14.48
N THR A 164 -9.14 3.74 13.84
CA THR A 164 -9.01 3.86 12.37
C THR A 164 -8.78 2.55 11.64
N THR A 165 -8.07 1.61 12.26
CA THR A 165 -7.68 0.31 11.69
C THR A 165 -7.98 -0.83 12.68
N PRO A 166 -9.25 -1.06 13.05
CA PRO A 166 -9.63 -2.04 14.07
C PRO A 166 -9.17 -3.47 13.77
N ARG A 167 -9.22 -3.91 12.50
CA ARG A 167 -8.79 -5.27 12.14
C ARG A 167 -7.27 -5.40 12.27
N THR A 168 -6.54 -4.45 11.74
CA THR A 168 -5.08 -4.45 11.78
C THR A 168 -4.56 -4.33 13.21
N ALA A 169 -5.16 -3.44 14.00
CA ALA A 169 -4.86 -3.26 15.42
C ALA A 169 -5.15 -4.53 16.23
N GLU A 170 -6.30 -5.18 16.03
CA GLU A 170 -6.66 -6.41 16.73
C GLU A 170 -5.72 -7.57 16.39
N ASN A 171 -5.29 -7.69 15.14
CA ASN A 171 -4.29 -8.67 14.73
C ASN A 171 -3.00 -8.52 15.53
N PHE A 172 -2.43 -7.30 15.54
CA PHE A 172 -1.18 -7.05 16.26
C PHE A 172 -1.34 -7.24 17.77
N ARG A 173 -2.47 -6.78 18.35
CA ARG A 173 -2.78 -6.93 19.77
C ARG A 173 -2.82 -8.41 20.19
N ALA A 174 -3.55 -9.23 19.45
CA ALA A 174 -3.69 -10.66 19.74
C ALA A 174 -2.37 -11.42 19.55
N LEU A 175 -1.54 -11.01 18.57
CA LEU A 175 -0.18 -11.54 18.41
C LEU A 175 0.78 -11.09 19.52
N CYS A 176 0.53 -9.96 20.18
CA CYS A 176 1.26 -9.57 21.39
C CYS A 176 0.87 -10.43 22.60
N THR A 177 -0.41 -10.82 22.74
CA THR A 177 -0.88 -11.61 23.89
C THR A 177 -0.72 -13.12 23.70
N GLY A 178 -0.64 -13.60 22.46
CA GLY A 178 -0.59 -15.03 22.15
C GLY A 178 -1.93 -15.74 22.37
N GLU A 179 -3.03 -15.01 22.58
CA GLU A 179 -4.32 -15.57 23.01
C GLU A 179 -5.01 -16.47 21.96
N LYS A 180 -4.57 -16.40 20.71
CA LYS A 180 -5.12 -17.19 19.60
C LYS A 180 -4.50 -18.59 19.48
N GLY A 181 -3.57 -18.95 20.36
CA GLY A 181 -2.99 -20.29 20.40
C GLY A 181 -2.10 -20.59 19.20
N MET A 182 -2.32 -21.74 18.55
CA MET A 182 -1.49 -22.23 17.44
C MET A 182 -2.04 -21.77 16.08
N GLY A 183 -1.16 -21.27 15.23
CA GLY A 183 -1.46 -20.93 13.84
C GLY A 183 -1.45 -22.16 12.93
N LYS A 184 -1.90 -21.99 11.68
CA LYS A 184 -1.95 -23.08 10.69
C LYS A 184 -0.57 -23.62 10.33
N LYS A 185 0.47 -22.79 10.47
CA LYS A 185 1.88 -23.18 10.28
C LYS A 185 2.45 -23.98 11.46
N GLY A 186 1.64 -24.38 12.44
CA GLY A 186 2.08 -25.19 13.59
C GLY A 186 2.96 -24.43 14.57
N LYS A 187 2.92 -23.10 14.55
CA LYS A 187 3.64 -22.22 15.48
C LYS A 187 2.65 -21.39 16.31
N PRO A 188 2.99 -21.02 17.56
CA PRO A 188 2.18 -20.10 18.33
C PRO A 188 2.00 -18.77 17.58
N LEU A 189 0.77 -18.25 17.54
CA LEU A 189 0.45 -16.91 17.04
C LEU A 189 0.87 -15.87 18.09
N HIS A 190 2.18 -15.71 18.28
CA HIS A 190 2.74 -14.94 19.38
C HIS A 190 4.10 -14.32 19.00
N TYR A 191 4.29 -13.02 19.28
CA TYR A 191 5.56 -12.35 19.03
C TYR A 191 6.67 -12.71 20.00
N LYS A 192 6.36 -13.31 21.15
CA LYS A 192 7.38 -13.74 22.13
C LYS A 192 8.37 -14.72 21.49
N GLY A 193 9.64 -14.36 21.56
CA GLY A 193 10.75 -15.09 20.96
C GLY A 193 11.01 -14.75 19.49
N SER A 194 10.17 -13.93 18.84
CA SER A 194 10.45 -13.43 17.49
C SER A 194 11.60 -12.43 17.48
N ILE A 195 12.22 -12.23 16.32
CA ILE A 195 13.40 -11.36 16.19
C ILE A 195 13.10 -10.15 15.30
N ILE A 196 13.84 -9.07 15.53
CA ILE A 196 13.94 -7.96 14.57
C ILE A 196 14.93 -8.39 13.49
N HIS A 197 14.40 -8.70 12.31
CA HIS A 197 15.18 -9.29 11.21
C HIS A 197 15.60 -8.27 10.16
N HIS A 198 14.91 -7.12 10.09
CA HIS A 198 15.26 -5.99 9.24
C HIS A 198 15.61 -4.79 10.11
N MET A 199 16.81 -4.21 9.93
CA MET A 199 17.28 -3.06 10.72
C MET A 199 18.09 -2.14 9.82
N CYS A 200 17.54 -0.98 9.49
CA CYS A 200 18.23 0.09 8.78
C CYS A 200 18.47 1.23 9.78
N PRO A 201 19.74 1.53 10.15
CA PRO A 201 20.06 2.54 11.15
C PRO A 201 19.36 3.87 10.88
N ASP A 202 18.71 4.43 11.91
CA ASP A 202 17.97 5.71 11.88
C ASP A 202 16.88 5.84 10.81
N TYR A 203 16.51 4.74 10.15
CA TYR A 203 15.53 4.75 9.08
C TYR A 203 14.31 3.90 9.43
N ILE A 204 14.48 2.58 9.59
CA ILE A 204 13.36 1.67 9.85
C ILE A 204 13.84 0.35 10.47
N ILE A 205 13.03 -0.23 11.35
CA ILE A 205 13.21 -1.62 11.80
C ILE A 205 12.00 -2.46 11.42
N GLY A 206 12.19 -3.76 11.22
CA GLY A 206 11.16 -4.71 10.84
C GLY A 206 11.29 -6.04 11.57
N GLY A 207 10.15 -6.54 12.04
CA GLY A 207 10.02 -7.73 12.87
C GLY A 207 8.76 -8.53 12.56
N GLY A 208 8.42 -9.45 13.46
CA GLY A 208 7.12 -10.15 13.43
C GLY A 208 7.07 -11.46 12.63
N ASP A 209 8.18 -11.91 12.04
CA ASP A 209 8.29 -13.28 11.53
C ASP A 209 8.62 -14.24 12.68
N PHE A 210 7.58 -14.83 13.28
CA PHE A 210 7.69 -15.83 14.35
C PHE A 210 7.78 -17.28 13.85
N THR A 211 7.86 -17.49 12.53
CA THR A 211 7.91 -18.83 11.92
C THR A 211 9.35 -19.33 11.68
N ASP A 212 9.49 -20.56 11.19
CA ASP A 212 10.70 -21.41 11.31
C ASP A 212 12.04 -20.78 10.92
N GLU A 213 12.07 -19.87 9.94
CA GLU A 213 13.34 -19.28 9.51
C GLU A 213 13.66 -17.94 10.17
N ARG A 214 12.65 -17.19 10.64
CA ARG A 214 12.78 -15.82 11.18
C ARG A 214 13.65 -14.92 10.28
N LYS A 215 13.53 -15.10 8.96
CA LYS A 215 14.29 -14.39 7.94
C LYS A 215 13.50 -13.27 7.27
N GLY A 216 12.22 -13.10 7.63
CA GLY A 216 11.32 -12.14 6.99
C GLY A 216 10.50 -12.74 5.83
N CYS A 217 10.54 -14.06 5.65
CA CYS A 217 9.77 -14.75 4.60
C CYS A 217 8.49 -15.43 5.14
N GLY A 218 8.22 -15.27 6.44
CA GLY A 218 7.20 -16.01 7.14
C GLY A 218 6.21 -15.14 7.92
N GLY A 219 5.63 -15.72 8.96
CA GLY A 219 4.55 -15.12 9.74
C GLY A 219 3.16 -15.60 9.32
N GLU A 220 2.17 -15.31 10.14
CA GLU A 220 0.76 -15.60 9.90
C GLU A 220 -0.11 -14.58 10.67
N SER A 221 -1.24 -14.13 10.10
CA SER A 221 -2.22 -13.32 10.86
C SER A 221 -3.12 -14.18 11.74
N ILE A 222 -3.91 -13.54 12.61
CA ILE A 222 -4.91 -14.23 13.43
C ILE A 222 -6.17 -14.64 12.66
N TYR A 223 -6.32 -14.21 11.41
CA TYR A 223 -7.57 -14.34 10.66
C TYR A 223 -7.61 -15.60 9.79
N ALA A 224 -8.83 -16.00 9.42
CA ALA A 224 -9.05 -17.12 8.53
C ALA A 224 -8.38 -16.85 7.16
N GLY A 225 -7.28 -17.56 6.89
CA GLY A 225 -6.50 -17.39 5.66
C GLY A 225 -5.04 -17.04 5.93
N GLY A 226 -4.73 -16.55 7.13
CA GLY A 226 -3.38 -16.19 7.55
C GLY A 226 -2.90 -14.83 7.03
N PHE A 227 -3.78 -14.07 6.35
CA PHE A 227 -3.52 -12.70 5.89
C PHE A 227 -4.62 -11.72 6.33
N VAL A 228 -4.36 -10.42 6.15
CA VAL A 228 -5.25 -9.28 6.38
C VAL A 228 -5.15 -8.39 5.14
N GLU A 229 -6.28 -8.02 4.57
CA GLU A 229 -6.37 -7.05 3.48
C GLU A 229 -5.90 -5.67 3.94
N ASP A 230 -5.56 -4.79 3.00
CA ASP A 230 -5.21 -3.41 3.33
C ASP A 230 -6.45 -2.67 3.83
N GLU A 231 -6.54 -2.46 5.15
CA GLU A 231 -7.76 -1.95 5.78
C GLU A 231 -8.09 -0.50 5.38
N ASN A 232 -7.10 0.39 5.42
CA ASN A 232 -7.11 1.73 4.84
C ASN A 232 -5.74 2.39 4.96
N PHE A 233 -5.55 3.52 4.27
CA PHE A 233 -4.32 4.31 4.27
C PHE A 233 -4.54 5.75 4.78
N ILE A 234 -5.46 5.92 5.75
CA ILE A 234 -5.81 7.24 6.31
C ILE A 234 -4.61 7.84 7.06
N LYS A 235 -3.93 7.04 7.87
CA LYS A 235 -2.72 7.42 8.59
C LYS A 235 -1.50 7.28 7.68
N LYS A 236 -0.53 8.18 7.83
CA LYS A 236 0.66 8.30 6.99
C LYS A 236 1.94 8.11 7.82
N HIS A 237 3.06 7.80 7.16
CA HIS A 237 4.36 7.60 7.80
C HIS A 237 5.05 8.93 8.11
N THR A 238 4.42 9.73 8.97
CA THR A 238 4.77 11.13 9.24
C THR A 238 6.01 11.33 10.10
N GLY A 239 6.63 10.25 10.61
CA GLY A 239 7.85 10.39 11.41
C GLY A 239 8.25 9.18 12.25
N PRO A 240 9.21 9.39 13.17
CA PRO A 240 9.72 8.35 14.06
C PRO A 240 8.62 7.79 14.98
N GLY A 241 8.65 6.49 15.19
CA GLY A 241 7.72 5.76 16.06
C GLY A 241 6.45 5.28 15.34
N ILE A 242 6.20 5.64 14.09
CA ILE A 242 5.04 5.11 13.35
C ILE A 242 5.17 3.60 13.15
N LEU A 243 4.11 2.87 13.50
CA LEU A 243 3.99 1.41 13.37
C LEU A 243 3.09 1.07 12.17
N SER A 244 3.60 0.28 11.23
CA SER A 244 2.89 -0.11 10.01
C SER A 244 3.09 -1.58 9.63
N MET A 245 2.21 -2.12 8.80
CA MET A 245 2.29 -3.52 8.35
C MET A 245 3.40 -3.68 7.32
N ASN A 246 4.17 -4.76 7.43
CA ASN A 246 5.08 -5.20 6.37
C ASN A 246 4.36 -6.24 5.49
N ASN A 247 4.23 -5.97 4.20
CA ASN A 247 3.53 -6.85 3.25
C ASN A 247 4.41 -7.18 2.04
N GLY A 248 4.00 -8.18 1.27
CA GLY A 248 4.64 -8.59 0.02
C GLY A 248 3.96 -8.01 -1.22
N GLY A 249 3.17 -6.94 -1.05
CA GLY A 249 2.25 -6.40 -2.05
C GLY A 249 0.83 -6.21 -1.49
N PRO A 250 -0.09 -5.65 -2.31
CA PRO A 250 -1.45 -5.32 -1.87
C PRO A 250 -2.18 -6.50 -1.25
N ASP A 251 -2.89 -6.24 -0.15
CA ASP A 251 -3.73 -7.21 0.56
C ASP A 251 -3.02 -8.47 1.10
N THR A 252 -1.69 -8.40 1.30
CA THR A 252 -0.89 -9.53 1.78
C THR A 252 -0.37 -9.38 3.21
N ASN A 253 -0.99 -8.54 4.03
CA ASN A 253 -0.53 -8.29 5.40
C ASN A 253 -0.65 -9.56 6.26
N GLN A 254 0.33 -9.83 7.12
CA GLN A 254 0.31 -11.02 8.00
C GLN A 254 0.58 -10.61 9.45
N SER A 255 1.77 -10.92 9.94
CA SER A 255 2.25 -10.58 11.29
C SER A 255 3.49 -9.71 11.27
N GLN A 256 4.14 -9.56 10.12
CA GLN A 256 5.31 -8.71 10.02
C GLN A 256 4.92 -7.24 10.10
N PHE A 257 5.76 -6.46 10.76
CA PHE A 257 5.54 -5.04 11.02
C PHE A 257 6.81 -4.24 10.80
N LEU A 258 6.66 -2.93 10.63
CA LEU A 258 7.70 -1.93 10.54
C LEU A 258 7.53 -0.87 11.62
N ILE A 259 8.65 -0.37 12.17
CA ILE A 259 8.67 0.82 13.01
C ILE A 259 9.62 1.83 12.35
N SER A 260 9.07 2.97 11.93
CA SER A 260 9.80 4.08 11.33
C SER A 260 10.66 4.81 12.36
N LEU A 261 11.86 5.24 11.98
CA LEU A 261 12.75 6.12 12.75
C LEU A 261 12.93 7.50 12.10
N THR A 262 12.29 7.71 10.94
CA THR A 262 12.22 8.95 10.17
C THR A 262 10.85 9.04 9.47
N GLU A 263 10.57 10.14 8.77
CA GLU A 263 9.45 10.21 7.82
C GLU A 263 9.70 9.28 6.62
N ASN A 264 8.68 8.51 6.21
CA ASN A 264 8.76 7.51 5.15
C ASN A 264 7.58 7.61 4.17
N TRP A 265 7.42 8.76 3.51
CA TRP A 265 6.32 9.01 2.57
C TRP A 265 6.25 7.99 1.42
N GLU A 266 7.37 7.34 1.08
CA GLU A 266 7.45 6.27 0.09
C GLU A 266 6.68 5.00 0.46
N LEU A 267 6.33 4.84 1.74
CA LEU A 267 5.56 3.70 2.26
C LEU A 267 4.05 4.02 2.34
N ASP A 268 3.67 5.28 2.13
CA ASP A 268 2.27 5.70 2.15
C ASP A 268 1.48 5.03 1.02
N ASP A 269 0.24 4.65 1.33
CA ASP A 269 -0.67 3.96 0.40
C ASP A 269 -0.18 2.57 -0.07
N VAL A 270 0.92 2.07 0.53
CA VAL A 270 1.46 0.72 0.32
C VAL A 270 1.41 -0.08 1.61
N HIS A 271 1.73 0.55 2.75
CA HIS A 271 1.78 -0.08 4.06
C HIS A 271 0.74 0.54 5.00
N VAL A 272 -0.15 -0.29 5.56
CA VAL A 272 -1.18 0.17 6.50
C VAL A 272 -0.52 0.63 7.79
N VAL A 273 -0.66 1.92 8.12
CA VAL A 273 -0.28 2.48 9.42
C VAL A 273 -1.38 2.18 10.44
N PHE A 274 -1.03 1.49 11.53
CA PHE A 274 -2.01 0.99 12.50
C PHE A 274 -1.66 1.29 13.96
N GLY A 275 -0.56 2.01 14.21
CA GLY A 275 -0.20 2.42 15.56
C GLY A 275 1.00 3.35 15.62
N GLN A 276 1.46 3.60 16.83
CA GLN A 276 2.65 4.38 17.11
C GLN A 276 3.33 3.94 18.41
N VAL A 277 4.65 4.10 18.48
CA VAL A 277 5.43 3.99 19.71
C VAL A 277 5.14 5.19 20.60
N VAL A 278 4.71 4.93 21.82
CA VAL A 278 4.44 5.96 22.85
C VAL A 278 5.51 6.00 23.93
N GLU A 279 6.25 4.90 24.14
CA GLU A 279 7.41 4.83 25.04
C GLU A 279 8.48 3.89 24.45
N GLY A 280 9.76 4.15 24.74
CA GLY A 280 10.86 3.28 24.30
C GLY A 280 11.35 3.50 22.87
N LEU A 281 11.16 4.69 22.28
CA LEU A 281 11.71 5.01 20.96
C LEU A 281 13.25 5.00 20.94
N ASP A 282 13.88 5.30 22.07
CA ASP A 282 15.31 5.14 22.30
C ASP A 282 15.75 3.67 22.18
N VAL A 283 14.94 2.73 22.70
CA VAL A 283 15.19 1.29 22.54
C VAL A 283 15.13 0.89 21.06
N VAL A 284 14.16 1.42 20.31
CA VAL A 284 14.06 1.21 18.84
C VAL A 284 15.32 1.71 18.12
N ARG A 285 15.83 2.89 18.50
CA ARG A 285 17.08 3.45 17.94
C ARG A 285 18.32 2.63 18.28
N ILE A 286 18.41 2.11 19.50
CA ILE A 286 19.50 1.19 19.88
C ILE A 286 19.45 -0.05 18.99
N ILE A 287 18.27 -0.65 18.85
CA ILE A 287 18.03 -1.84 18.02
C ILE A 287 18.42 -1.58 16.56
N SER A 288 18.10 -0.42 15.98
CA SER A 288 18.40 -0.14 14.57
C SER A 288 19.89 -0.12 14.25
N HIS A 289 20.75 0.10 15.26
CA HIS A 289 22.20 0.16 15.12
C HIS A 289 22.91 -1.18 15.36
N GLU A 290 22.18 -2.23 15.74
CA GLU A 290 22.79 -3.52 15.98
C GLU A 290 23.39 -4.14 14.70
N PRO A 291 24.61 -4.70 14.76
CA PRO A 291 25.32 -5.18 13.58
C PRO A 291 24.61 -6.38 12.95
N ARG A 292 24.34 -6.29 11.63
CA ARG A 292 23.64 -7.33 10.85
C ARG A 292 24.39 -8.67 10.70
N ARG A 293 25.70 -8.72 10.97
CA ARG A 293 26.58 -9.83 10.53
C ARG A 293 26.52 -11.07 11.40
N ASP A 294 26.10 -10.96 12.65
CA ASP A 294 26.11 -12.09 13.58
C ASP A 294 24.68 -12.62 13.79
N LYS A 295 24.41 -13.82 13.25
CA LYS A 295 23.09 -14.47 13.34
C LYS A 295 22.67 -14.71 14.79
N LEU A 296 23.62 -14.79 15.73
CA LEU A 296 23.39 -15.02 17.16
C LEU A 296 23.13 -13.73 17.95
N SER A 297 23.25 -12.55 17.34
CA SER A 297 23.11 -11.26 18.03
C SER A 297 21.90 -10.43 17.60
N LYS A 298 20.95 -11.00 16.84
CA LYS A 298 19.76 -10.26 16.44
C LYS A 298 18.89 -9.89 17.66
N PRO A 299 18.32 -8.68 17.70
CA PRO A 299 17.39 -8.28 18.76
C PRO A 299 16.17 -9.21 18.79
N VAL A 300 15.74 -9.58 20.00
CA VAL A 300 14.66 -10.55 20.26
C VAL A 300 13.61 -9.92 21.16
N VAL A 301 12.33 -10.16 20.85
CA VAL A 301 11.21 -9.89 21.76
C VAL A 301 11.22 -10.98 22.84
N ILE A 302 11.70 -10.67 24.04
CA ILE A 302 11.79 -11.64 25.14
C ILE A 302 10.47 -11.79 25.91
N ASP A 303 9.64 -10.75 25.89
CA ASP A 303 8.27 -10.79 26.39
C ASP A 303 7.41 -9.77 25.65
N CYS A 304 6.11 -10.02 25.59
CA CYS A 304 5.15 -9.11 24.97
C CYS A 304 3.75 -9.32 25.52
N GLY A 305 2.90 -8.30 25.36
CA GLY A 305 1.52 -8.38 25.82
C GLY A 305 0.76 -7.08 25.66
N GLN A 306 -0.46 -7.06 26.21
CA GLN A 306 -1.31 -5.89 26.26
C GLN A 306 -1.25 -5.25 27.65
N ILE A 307 -1.16 -3.92 27.69
CA ILE A 307 -1.29 -3.10 28.90
C ILE A 307 -2.78 -2.83 29.13
N LYS A 308 -3.26 -3.07 30.35
CA LYS A 308 -4.66 -2.86 30.76
C LYS A 308 -4.81 -1.55 31.52
#